data_AF-A0A356L7H1-F1
#
_entry.id   AF-A0A356L7H1-F1
#
_cell.length_a   1.000
_cell.length_b   1.000
_cell.length_c   1.000
_cell.angle_alpha   90.00
_cell.angle_beta   90.00
_cell.angle_gamma   90.00
#
_symmetry.space_group_name_H-M   'P 1'
#
loop_
_entity.id
_entity.type
_entity.pdbx_description
1 polymer ?
#
loop_
_entity_poly.entity_id
_entity_poly.type
_entity_poly.pdbx_seq_one_letter_code
_entity_poly.pdbx_strand_id
1 'polypeptide(L)'
;MQKTAEAVSLGHPDKIADYISSYILDRMIEQDQHVKYAVEVMIKNNTVALGGEITGHVKMDNVRACVIDALAEIGYTRDYAARWGDCTINPD
;
A
#
# COMPACT_ATOMS: atom_id res chain seq x y z
N MET A 1 30.53 20.92 10.58
CA MET A 1 29.78 19.71 10.97
C MET A 1 29.32 19.02 9.70
N GLN A 2 29.71 17.77 9.47
CA GLN A 2 29.20 16.99 8.32
C GLN A 2 27.77 16.52 8.61
N LYS A 3 26.91 16.58 7.59
CA LYS A 3 25.53 16.06 7.62
C LYS A 3 25.36 15.14 6.42
N THR A 4 24.68 14.01 6.63
CA THR A 4 24.38 13.02 5.59
C THR A 4 22.87 12.81 5.53
N ALA A 5 22.36 12.55 4.33
CA ALA A 5 20.98 12.17 4.08
C ALA A 5 20.96 10.94 3.17
N GLU A 6 19.87 10.18 3.24
CA GLU A 6 19.62 8.99 2.42
C GLU A 6 18.17 8.99 1.90
N ALA A 7 17.92 8.18 0.89
CA ALA A 7 16.60 7.95 0.32
C ALA A 7 16.51 6.51 -0.18
N VAL A 8 15.29 5.99 -0.27
CA VAL A 8 15.00 4.65 -0.76
C VAL A 8 14.00 4.73 -1.92
N SER A 9 14.00 3.73 -2.79
CA SER A 9 13.07 3.65 -3.91
C SER A 9 11.67 3.22 -3.46
N LEU A 10 10.68 3.32 -4.35
CA LEU A 10 9.32 2.85 -4.10
C LEU A 10 9.24 1.34 -3.85
N GLY A 11 10.24 0.56 -4.24
CA GLY A 11 10.32 -0.87 -3.95
C GLY A 11 10.81 -1.21 -2.54
N HIS A 12 11.20 -0.20 -1.74
CA HIS A 12 11.52 -0.43 -0.34
C HIS A 12 10.23 -0.77 0.44
N PRO A 13 10.20 -1.84 1.26
CA PRO A 13 8.97 -2.28 1.94
C PRO A 13 8.23 -1.17 2.69
N ASP A 14 8.96 -0.31 3.40
CA ASP A 14 8.34 0.83 4.11
C ASP A 14 7.66 1.81 3.15
N LYS A 15 8.26 2.08 1.97
CA LYS A 15 7.64 2.96 0.96
C LYS A 15 6.48 2.30 0.25
N ILE A 16 6.50 0.98 0.08
CA ILE A 16 5.34 0.23 -0.41
C ILE A 16 4.19 0.36 0.58
N ALA A 17 4.45 0.23 1.88
CA ALA A 17 3.43 0.39 2.93
C ALA A 17 2.83 1.80 2.93
N ASP A 18 3.68 2.83 2.89
CA ASP A 18 3.27 4.24 2.76
C ASP A 18 2.37 4.45 1.54
N TYR A 19 2.75 3.85 0.40
CA TYR A 19 2.03 4.00 -0.86
C TYR A 19 0.67 3.29 -0.85
N ILE A 20 0.60 2.05 -0.35
CA ILE A 20 -0.67 1.34 -0.19
C ILE A 20 -1.62 2.12 0.71
N SER A 21 -1.13 2.66 1.84
CA SER A 21 -1.96 3.46 2.73
C SER A 21 -2.48 4.73 2.04
N SER A 22 -1.61 5.42 1.30
CA SER A 22 -1.99 6.63 0.55
C SER A 22 -3.00 6.34 -0.55
N TYR A 23 -2.82 5.24 -1.30
CA TYR A 23 -3.72 4.81 -2.35
C TYR A 23 -5.13 4.50 -1.82
N ILE A 24 -5.23 3.89 -0.64
CA ILE A 24 -6.52 3.64 0.01
C ILE A 24 -7.14 4.95 0.49
N LEU A 25 -6.36 5.85 1.12
CA LEU A 25 -6.83 7.17 1.55
C LEU A 25 -7.45 7.95 0.39
N ASP A 26 -6.79 7.98 -0.77
CA ASP A 26 -7.29 8.70 -1.96
C ASP A 26 -8.70 8.22 -2.34
N ARG A 27 -8.93 6.90 -2.37
CA ARG A 27 -10.25 6.30 -2.64
C ARG A 27 -11.29 6.56 -1.55
N MET A 28 -10.85 6.81 -0.31
CA MET A 28 -11.75 7.22 0.77
C MET A 28 -12.13 8.71 0.62
N ILE A 29 -11.17 9.57 0.28
CA ILE A 29 -11.40 11.00 0.03
C ILE A 29 -12.32 11.22 -1.18
N GLU A 30 -12.20 10.39 -2.23
CA GLU A 30 -13.11 10.39 -3.38
C GLU A 30 -14.57 10.14 -3.00
N GLN A 31 -14.82 9.36 -1.94
CA GLN A 31 -16.15 9.07 -1.44
C GLN A 31 -16.64 10.13 -0.43
N ASP A 32 -15.74 10.59 0.46
CA ASP A 32 -16.03 11.58 1.49
C ASP A 32 -14.80 12.47 1.74
N GLN A 33 -14.88 13.74 1.33
CA GLN A 33 -13.80 14.72 1.52
C GLN A 33 -13.49 15.04 2.99
N HIS A 34 -14.36 14.65 3.93
CA HIS A 34 -14.18 14.84 5.37
C HIS A 34 -13.81 13.56 6.12
N VAL A 35 -13.47 12.48 5.41
CA VAL A 35 -13.07 11.22 6.03
C VAL A 35 -11.89 11.42 6.98
N LYS A 36 -11.98 10.82 8.16
CA LYS A 36 -10.85 10.66 9.09
C LYS A 36 -10.24 9.29 8.85
N TYR A 37 -8.95 9.28 8.53
CA TYR A 37 -8.23 8.08 8.13
C TYR A 37 -6.93 7.97 8.91
N ALA A 38 -6.75 6.83 9.56
CA ALA A 38 -5.55 6.47 10.31
C ALA A 38 -5.29 4.97 10.13
N VAL A 39 -5.07 4.53 8.89
CA VAL A 39 -4.73 3.14 8.59
C VAL A 39 -3.23 3.00 8.38
N GLU A 40 -2.66 2.05 9.10
CA GLU A 40 -1.28 1.62 9.01
C GLU A 40 -1.19 0.33 8.20
N VAL A 41 -0.09 0.18 7.46
CA VAL A 41 0.17 -0.97 6.60
C VAL A 41 1.47 -1.63 7.04
N MET A 42 1.42 -2.94 7.32
CA MET A 42 2.59 -3.75 7.63
C MET A 42 2.76 -4.82 6.55
N ILE A 43 3.98 -4.97 6.05
CA ILE A 43 4.30 -5.87 4.95
C ILE A 43 5.39 -6.85 5.39
N LYS A 44 5.15 -8.15 5.15
CA LYS A 44 6.18 -9.18 5.28
C LYS A 44 5.90 -10.33 4.33
N ASN A 45 6.89 -10.70 3.53
CA ASN A 45 6.79 -11.77 2.52
C ASN A 45 5.55 -11.52 1.64
N ASN A 46 4.67 -12.50 1.49
CA ASN A 46 3.41 -12.38 0.75
C ASN A 46 2.21 -11.97 1.62
N THR A 47 2.46 -11.22 2.70
CA THR A 47 1.41 -10.80 3.63
C THR A 47 1.41 -9.29 3.77
N VAL A 48 0.23 -8.71 3.55
CA VAL A 48 -0.07 -7.30 3.83
C VAL A 48 -1.14 -7.28 4.92
N ALA A 49 -0.81 -6.67 6.06
CA ALA A 49 -1.75 -6.44 7.15
C ALA A 49 -2.11 -4.96 7.20
N LEU A 50 -3.40 -4.66 7.22
CA LEU A 50 -3.92 -3.32 7.42
C LEU A 50 -4.52 -3.24 8.82
N GLY A 51 -4.21 -2.18 9.56
CA GLY A 51 -4.77 -1.93 10.89
C GLY A 51 -5.01 -0.44 11.10
N GLY A 52 -5.87 -0.09 12.05
CA GLY A 52 -6.18 1.30 12.36
C GLY A 52 -7.65 1.64 12.17
N GLU A 53 -7.95 2.91 11.94
CA GLU A 53 -9.30 3.47 12.06
C GLU A 53 -9.69 4.30 10.84
N ILE A 54 -10.94 4.15 10.40
CA ILE A 54 -11.57 5.01 9.41
C ILE A 54 -12.92 5.46 9.97
N THR A 55 -13.20 6.75 9.88
CA THR A 55 -14.49 7.34 10.26
C THR A 55 -14.93 8.31 9.18
N GLY A 56 -16.10 8.05 8.57
CA GLY A 56 -16.68 8.89 7.53
C GLY A 56 -17.81 8.17 6.80
N HIS A 57 -18.35 8.80 5.77
CA HIS A 57 -19.38 8.24 4.89
C HIS A 57 -18.77 7.46 3.72
N VAL A 58 -17.94 6.45 4.04
CA VAL A 58 -17.18 5.68 3.06
C VAL A 58 -17.46 4.18 3.17
N LYS A 59 -17.22 3.45 2.09
CA LYS A 59 -17.28 1.99 2.05
C LYS A 59 -15.93 1.39 1.69
N MET A 60 -15.62 0.24 2.31
CA MET A 60 -14.41 -0.56 2.05
C MET A 60 -14.80 -1.91 1.43
N ASP A 61 -15.57 -1.88 0.35
CA ASP A 61 -16.15 -3.12 -0.22
C ASP A 61 -15.10 -4.04 -0.85
N ASN A 62 -13.91 -3.53 -1.25
CA ASN A 62 -12.83 -4.36 -1.79
C ASN A 62 -11.41 -3.82 -1.50
N VAL A 63 -10.99 -3.91 -0.23
CA VAL A 63 -9.62 -3.57 0.21
C VAL A 63 -8.56 -4.36 -0.52
N ARG A 64 -8.79 -5.66 -0.74
CA ARG A 64 -7.81 -6.52 -1.37
C ARG A 64 -7.47 -6.05 -2.78
N ALA A 65 -8.48 -5.70 -3.58
CA ALA A 65 -8.25 -5.14 -4.91
C ALA A 65 -7.47 -3.82 -4.83
N CYS A 66 -7.79 -2.94 -3.89
CA CYS A 66 -7.05 -1.68 -3.73
C CYS A 66 -5.56 -1.92 -3.45
N VAL A 67 -5.23 -2.88 -2.59
CA VAL A 67 -3.83 -3.26 -2.30
C VAL A 67 -3.14 -3.82 -3.55
N ILE A 68 -3.81 -4.69 -4.30
CA ILE A 68 -3.27 -5.27 -5.54
C ILE A 68 -3.04 -4.19 -6.61
N ASP A 69 -3.99 -3.28 -6.78
CA ASP A 69 -3.89 -2.18 -7.74
C ASP A 69 -2.73 -1.24 -7.37
N ALA A 70 -2.61 -0.87 -6.08
CA ALA A 70 -1.50 -0.05 -5.59
C ALA A 70 -0.14 -0.71 -5.85
N LEU A 71 -0.03 -2.02 -5.62
CA LEU A 71 1.19 -2.79 -5.91
C LEU A 71 1.51 -2.84 -7.41
N ALA A 72 0.48 -3.03 -8.24
CA ALA A 72 0.65 -3.04 -9.69
C ALA A 72 1.11 -1.69 -10.24
N GLU A 73 0.60 -0.57 -9.70
CA GLU A 73 1.00 0.79 -10.10
C GLU A 73 2.49 1.07 -9.88
N ILE A 74 3.10 0.49 -8.84
CA ILE A 74 4.53 0.63 -8.54
C ILE A 74 5.38 -0.53 -9.12
N GLY A 75 4.79 -1.42 -9.91
CA GLY A 75 5.51 -2.44 -10.70
C GLY A 75 5.52 -3.86 -10.12
N TYR A 76 4.84 -4.12 -9.00
CA TYR A 76 4.65 -5.47 -8.45
C TYR A 76 3.46 -6.16 -9.13
N THR A 77 3.64 -6.48 -10.41
CA THR A 77 2.61 -7.13 -11.23
C THR A 77 2.65 -8.66 -11.11
N ARG A 78 1.64 -9.34 -11.66
CA ARG A 78 1.64 -10.80 -11.82
C ARG A 78 2.87 -11.32 -12.56
N ASP A 79 3.33 -10.62 -13.59
CA ASP A 79 4.54 -11.01 -14.34
C ASP A 79 5.80 -10.89 -13.48
N TYR A 80 5.85 -9.86 -12.62
CA TYR A 80 6.92 -9.71 -11.64
C TYR A 80 6.90 -10.87 -10.64
N ALA A 81 5.73 -11.22 -10.11
CA ALA A 81 5.54 -12.37 -9.23
C ALA A 81 5.92 -13.70 -9.88
N ALA A 82 5.53 -13.93 -11.13
CA ALA A 82 5.88 -15.13 -11.88
C ALA A 82 7.41 -15.27 -12.09
N ARG A 83 8.12 -14.14 -12.23
CA ARG A 83 9.57 -14.13 -12.41
C ARG A 83 10.34 -14.36 -11.10
N TRP A 84 9.85 -13.85 -9.98
CA TRP A 84 10.61 -13.81 -8.72
C TRP A 84 10.05 -14.74 -7.61
N GLY A 85 8.90 -15.37 -7.82
CA GLY A 85 8.32 -16.36 -6.90
C GLY A 85 8.11 -15.81 -5.49
N ASP A 86 8.53 -16.58 -4.48
CA ASP A 86 8.35 -16.25 -3.06
C ASP A 86 9.16 -15.02 -2.58
N CYS A 87 9.96 -14.41 -3.45
CA CYS A 87 10.70 -13.19 -3.15
C CYS A 87 9.90 -11.90 -3.36
N THR A 88 8.58 -11.99 -3.56
CA THR A 88 7.72 -10.81 -3.75
C THR A 88 6.30 -11.03 -3.21
N ILE A 89 5.49 -9.97 -3.25
CA ILE A 89 4.06 -10.02 -2.94
C ILE A 89 3.35 -10.50 -4.20
N ASN A 90 2.75 -11.68 -4.12
CA ASN A 90 1.93 -12.24 -5.17
C ASN A 90 0.51 -11.65 -5.06
N PRO A 91 -0.01 -11.03 -6.14
CA PRO A 91 -1.37 -10.47 -6.16
C PRO A 91 -2.50 -11.51 -6.19
N ASP A 92 -2.20 -12.80 -6.41
CA ASP A 92 -3.19 -13.89 -6.45
C ASP A 92 -3.56 -14.45 -5.08
#